data_AF-A0AAW2WSI0-F1
#
_entry.id   AF-A0AAW2WSI0-F1
#
_cell.length_a   1.000
_cell.length_b   1.000
_cell.length_c   1.000
_cell.angle_alpha   90.00
_cell.angle_beta   90.00
_cell.angle_gamma   90.00
#
_symmetry.space_group_name_H-M   'P 1'
#
loop_
_entity.id
_entity.type
_entity.pdbx_description
1 polymer ?
#
loop_
_entity_poly.entity_id
_entity_poly.type
_entity_poly.pdbx_seq_one_letter_code
_entity_poly.pdbx_strand_id
1 'polypeptide(L)'
;MEEVYAVPDRHIRYAVTKAFFGTKMAERSSVQSHGVKMLSLVEKLEDLKVGLDNDTYVDVILQSLSPSYDPFIINCNMNGLEKTIY
;
A
#
# COMPACT_ATOMS: atom_id res chain seq x y z
N MET A 1 -2.13 36.49 16.25
CA MET A 1 -3.22 35.52 15.97
C MET A 1 -2.76 34.73 14.75
N GLU A 2 -2.00 33.67 14.96
CA GLU A 2 -1.74 32.70 13.89
C GLU A 2 -2.96 31.77 13.88
N GLU A 3 -3.84 31.95 12.91
CA GLU A 3 -4.78 30.89 12.55
C GLU A 3 -3.95 29.71 12.05
N VAL A 4 -3.66 28.78 12.96
CA VAL A 4 -3.13 27.46 12.62
C VAL A 4 -4.20 26.81 11.75
N TYR A 5 -4.02 26.87 10.42
CA TYR A 5 -4.85 26.16 9.46
C TYR A 5 -4.71 24.67 9.74
N ALA A 6 -5.58 24.16 10.63
CA ALA A 6 -5.72 22.73 10.83
C ALA A 6 -6.14 22.14 9.49
N VAL A 7 -5.27 21.35 8.87
CA VAL A 7 -5.64 20.59 7.67
C VAL A 7 -6.80 19.69 8.07
N PRO A 8 -7.98 19.80 7.43
CA PRO A 8 -9.12 19.00 7.85
C PRO A 8 -8.79 17.51 7.71
N ASP A 9 -9.22 16.70 8.67
CA ASP A 9 -8.98 15.24 8.69
C ASP A 9 -9.36 14.56 7.36
N ARG A 10 -10.43 15.05 6.70
CA ARG A 10 -10.86 14.61 5.36
C ARG A 10 -9.79 14.83 4.28
N HIS A 11 -9.06 15.95 4.30
CA HIS A 11 -8.02 16.24 3.32
C HIS A 11 -6.81 15.32 3.50
N ILE A 12 -6.39 15.08 4.75
CA ILE A 12 -5.30 14.16 5.07
C ILE A 12 -5.68 12.75 4.63
N ARG A 13 -6.88 12.30 5.02
CA ARG A 13 -7.43 11.00 4.61
C ARG A 13 -7.43 10.84 3.10
N TYR A 14 -7.98 11.80 2.37
CA TYR A 14 -7.98 11.78 0.91
C TYR A 14 -6.57 11.70 0.31
N ALA A 15 -5.61 12.47 0.83
CA ALA A 15 -4.24 12.48 0.33
C ALA A 15 -3.54 11.14 0.56
N VAL A 16 -3.67 10.54 1.75
CA VAL A 16 -3.07 9.24 2.07
C VAL A 16 -3.72 8.12 1.24
N THR A 17 -5.06 8.11 1.15
CA THR A 17 -5.78 7.16 0.31
C THR A 17 -5.34 7.26 -1.15
N LYS A 18 -5.26 8.48 -1.70
CA LYS A 18 -4.77 8.71 -3.07
C LYS A 18 -3.33 8.22 -3.25
N ALA A 19 -2.46 8.46 -2.28
CA ALA A 19 -1.07 8.00 -2.33
C ALA A 19 -0.97 6.47 -2.31
N PHE A 20 -1.77 5.80 -1.47
CA PHE A 20 -1.80 4.34 -1.37
C PHE A 20 -2.23 3.68 -2.68
N PHE A 21 -3.39 4.05 -3.22
CA PHE A 21 -3.89 3.48 -4.47
C PHE A 21 -3.09 3.91 -5.72
N GLY A 22 -2.43 5.07 -5.66
CA GLY A 22 -1.65 5.62 -6.77
C GLY A 22 -0.17 5.22 -6.80
N THR A 23 0.36 4.64 -5.73
CA THR A 23 1.78 4.25 -5.67
C THR A 23 2.02 3.01 -6.53
N LYS A 24 3.00 3.11 -7.44
CA LYS A 24 3.45 2.01 -8.31
C LYS A 24 4.97 1.87 -8.21
N MET A 25 5.46 0.64 -8.21
CA MET A 25 6.87 0.31 -8.20
C MET A 25 7.45 0.52 -9.59
N ALA A 26 8.60 1.20 -9.67
CA ALA A 26 9.31 1.32 -10.93
C ALA A 26 10.01 0.00 -11.27
N GLU A 27 10.08 -0.33 -12.56
CA GLU A 27 10.85 -1.49 -13.03
C GLU A 27 12.31 -1.42 -12.54
N ARG A 28 12.84 -2.56 -12.11
CA ARG A 28 14.22 -2.72 -11.57
C ARG A 28 14.52 -1.96 -10.27
N SER A 29 13.52 -1.36 -9.63
CA SER A 29 13.68 -0.76 -8.29
C SER A 29 13.60 -1.82 -7.19
N SER A 30 14.01 -1.46 -5.97
CA SER A 30 14.01 -2.38 -4.82
C SER A 30 12.59 -2.64 -4.32
N VAL A 31 12.15 -3.90 -4.39
CA VAL A 31 10.90 -4.38 -3.79
C VAL A 31 10.87 -4.12 -2.29
N GLN A 32 12.00 -4.27 -1.59
CA GLN A 32 12.06 -4.04 -0.15
C GLN A 32 11.81 -2.57 0.18
N SER A 33 12.42 -1.64 -0.56
CA SER A 33 12.16 -0.21 -0.38
C SER A 33 10.71 0.16 -0.71
N HIS A 34 10.16 -0.42 -1.78
CA HIS A 34 8.77 -0.22 -2.16
C HIS A 34 7.79 -0.78 -1.11
N GLY A 35 8.06 -1.98 -0.58
CA GLY A 35 7.26 -2.61 0.47
C GLY A 35 7.21 -1.78 1.75
N VAL A 36 8.35 -1.26 2.21
CA VAL A 36 8.41 -0.33 3.36
C VAL A 36 7.56 0.91 3.11
N LYS A 37 7.63 1.48 1.90
CA LYS A 37 6.80 2.63 1.52
C LYS A 37 5.30 2.31 1.58
N MET A 38 4.89 1.17 1.01
CA MET A 38 3.49 0.75 1.05
C MET A 38 3.00 0.48 2.47
N LEU A 39 3.81 -0.19 3.30
CA LEU A 39 3.48 -0.46 4.71
C LEU A 39 3.28 0.85 5.49
N SER A 40 4.15 1.84 5.29
CA SER A 40 4.00 3.16 5.93
C SER A 40 2.71 3.91 5.52
N LEU A 41 2.13 3.58 4.36
CA LEU A 41 0.84 4.12 3.92
C LEU A 41 -0.33 3.34 4.56
N VAL A 42 -0.19 2.03 4.73
CA VAL A 42 -1.17 1.20 5.47
C VAL A 42 -1.30 1.68 6.91
N GLU A 43 -0.20 1.82 7.64
CA GLU A 43 -0.19 2.31 9.02
C GLU A 43 -0.93 3.65 9.14
N LYS A 44 -0.68 4.58 8.20
CA LYS A 44 -1.39 5.88 8.17
C LYS A 44 -2.88 5.74 7.89
N LEU A 45 -3.30 4.79 7.07
CA LEU A 45 -4.72 4.54 6.78
C LEU A 45 -5.43 3.91 7.99
N GLU A 46 -4.75 3.06 8.74
CA GLU A 46 -5.23 2.50 10.00
C GLU A 46 -5.39 3.60 11.08
N ASP A 47 -4.39 4.46 11.25
CA ASP A 47 -4.43 5.61 12.16
C ASP A 47 -5.62 6.55 11.84
N LEU A 48 -5.90 6.75 10.55
CA LEU A 48 -7.01 7.57 10.06
C LEU A 48 -8.35 6.83 10.04
N LYS A 49 -8.39 5.56 10.47
CA LYS A 49 -9.59 4.71 10.54
C LYS A 49 -10.36 4.68 9.23
N VAL A 50 -9.64 4.55 8.10
CA VAL A 50 -10.26 4.49 6.75
C VAL A 50 -11.15 3.25 6.59
N GLY A 51 -10.89 2.19 7.36
CA GLY A 51 -11.77 1.03 7.47
C GLY A 51 -11.67 0.06 6.29
N LEU A 52 -10.50 -0.01 5.65
CA LEU A 52 -10.21 -1.07 4.68
C LEU A 52 -9.89 -2.37 5.42
N ASP A 53 -10.31 -3.49 4.85
CA ASP A 53 -9.94 -4.81 5.34
C ASP A 53 -8.51 -5.19 4.91
N ASN A 54 -7.96 -6.20 5.59
CA ASN A 54 -6.59 -6.67 5.36
C ASN A 54 -6.38 -7.21 3.95
N ASP A 55 -7.37 -7.89 3.38
CA ASP A 55 -7.26 -8.47 2.04
C ASP A 55 -7.16 -7.35 1.00
N THR A 56 -7.95 -6.28 1.16
CA THR A 56 -7.83 -5.06 0.32
C THR A 56 -6.44 -4.43 0.42
N TYR A 57 -5.83 -4.37 1.60
CA TYR A 57 -4.45 -3.86 1.71
C TYR A 57 -3.45 -4.74 0.95
N VAL A 58 -3.55 -6.05 1.11
CA VAL A 58 -2.69 -7.02 0.43
C VAL A 58 -2.85 -6.91 -1.09
N ASP A 59 -4.09 -6.86 -1.59
CA ASP A 59 -4.40 -6.75 -3.01
C ASP A 59 -3.80 -5.49 -3.63
N VAL A 60 -3.92 -4.34 -2.96
CA VAL A 60 -3.36 -3.07 -3.46
C VAL A 60 -1.83 -3.11 -3.44
N ILE A 61 -1.22 -3.72 -2.42
CA ILE A 61 0.24 -3.90 -2.36
C ILE A 61 0.72 -4.78 -3.52
N LEU A 62 0.07 -5.92 -3.78
CA LEU A 62 0.42 -6.79 -4.90
C LEU A 62 0.25 -6.06 -6.24
N GLN A 63 -0.85 -5.35 -6.44
CA GLN A 63 -1.12 -4.55 -7.65
C GLN A 63 -0.18 -3.35 -7.82
N SER A 64 0.53 -2.94 -6.76
CA SER A 64 1.48 -1.83 -6.82
C SER A 64 2.85 -2.26 -7.35
N LEU A 65 3.15 -3.55 -7.40
CA LEU A 65 4.41 -4.07 -7.93
C LEU A 65 4.52 -3.80 -9.44
N SER A 66 5.73 -3.88 -9.96
CA SER A 66 6.00 -3.68 -11.38
C SER A 66 5.59 -4.94 -12.18
N PRO A 67 5.24 -4.80 -13.46
CA PRO A 67 4.82 -5.93 -14.32
C PRO A 67 5.77 -7.14 -14.33
N SER A 68 7.07 -6.93 -14.12
CA SER A 68 8.04 -8.04 -13.94
C SER A 68 7.70 -9.00 -12.79
N TYR A 69 6.82 -8.61 -11.87
CA TYR A 69 6.34 -9.43 -10.74
C TYR A 69 4.99 -10.12 -11.02
N ASP A 70 4.40 -9.99 -12.21
CA ASP A 70 3.13 -10.66 -12.54
C ASP A 70 3.15 -12.18 -12.23
N PRO A 71 4.21 -12.95 -12.53
CA PRO A 71 4.26 -14.36 -12.16
C PRO A 71 4.21 -14.59 -10.64
N PHE A 72 4.81 -13.69 -9.85
CA PHE A 72 4.77 -13.74 -8.40
C PHE A 72 3.37 -13.43 -7.87
N ILE A 73 2.72 -12.39 -8.39
CA ILE A 73 1.34 -12.01 -8.03
C ILE A 73 0.38 -13.17 -8.31
N ILE A 74 0.47 -13.77 -9.49
CA ILE A 74 -0.33 -14.94 -9.88
C ILE A 74 -0.09 -16.11 -8.90
N ASN A 75 1.16 -16.38 -8.52
CA ASN A 75 1.47 -17.41 -7.52
C ASN A 75 0.91 -17.07 -6.13
N CYS A 76 1.01 -15.82 -5.67
CA CYS A 76 0.43 -15.39 -4.39
C CYS A 76 -1.09 -15.56 -4.35
N ASN A 77 -1.77 -15.15 -5.43
CA ASN A 77 -3.23 -15.20 -5.52
C ASN A 77 -3.75 -16.65 -5.64
N MET A 78 -3.06 -17.51 -6.38
CA MET A 78 -3.52 -18.89 -6.61
C MET A 78 -3.15 -19.86 -5.48
N ASN A 79 -2.01 -19.65 -4.82
CA ASN A 79 -1.49 -20.60 -3.84
C ASN A 79 -1.61 -20.11 -2.39
N GLY A 80 -2.28 -18.98 -2.13
CA GLY A 80 -2.58 -18.48 -0.78
C GLY A 80 -1.37 -18.51 0.15
N LEU A 81 -0.28 -17.83 -0.20
CA LEU A 81 0.96 -17.75 0.62
C LEU A 81 1.48 -19.12 1.16
N GLU A 82 1.09 -20.27 0.61
CA GLU A 82 1.65 -21.57 0.97
C GLU A 82 2.92 -21.83 0.16
N LYS A 83 3.99 -21.12 0.47
CA LYS A 83 5.34 -21.65 0.29
C LYS A 83 6.17 -21.26 1.50
N THR A 84 6.09 -22.10 2.52
CA THR A 84 7.10 -22.24 3.56
C THR A 84 8.47 -22.30 2.90
N ILE A 85 9.33 -21.36 3.26
CA ILE A 85 10.76 -21.46 2.94
C ILE A 85 11.30 -22.45 3.97
N TYR A 86 11.82 -23.59 3.50
CA TYR A 86 12.49 -24.58 4.34
C TYR A 86 13.62 -23.95 5.16
#